data_AF-A0A3Q7FRD5-F1
#
_entry.id   AF-A0A3Q7FRD5-F1
#
_cell.length_a   1.000
_cell.length_b   1.000
_cell.length_c   1.000
_cell.angle_alpha   90.00
_cell.angle_beta   90.00
_cell.angle_gamma   90.00
#
_symmetry.space_group_name_H-M   'P 1'
#
loop_
_entity.id
_entity.type
_entity.pdbx_description
1 polymer ?
#
loop_
_entity_poly.entity_id
_entity_poly.type
_entity_poly.pdbx_seq_one_letter_code
_entity_poly.pdbx_strand_id
1 'polypeptide(L)'
;MEPMDIVGKTKEDASLPKATMTKIIKEMLPPDVRVARDTQDLLIECCVEFINLISSESNEVCNREDKRTIAPEHVLKALEVLGFGEYTEEVYAAYEQHKLETVDTVRAGKLSNNIAEMTEEEALAAQQRMFAEARARMNGVGTVPPKQQDPETEQKLDC
;
A
#
# COMPACT_ATOMS: atom_id res chain seq x y z
N MET A 1 -26.62 28.23 -10.22
CA MET A 1 -25.75 27.14 -9.74
C MET A 1 -24.90 26.76 -10.93
N GLU A 2 -23.68 27.28 -10.99
CA GLU A 2 -22.77 27.04 -12.10
C GLU A 2 -22.38 25.55 -12.12
N PRO A 3 -22.33 24.90 -13.29
CA PRO A 3 -21.88 23.51 -13.39
C PRO A 3 -20.43 23.43 -12.89
N MET A 4 -20.13 22.47 -12.01
CA MET A 4 -18.75 22.19 -11.61
C MET A 4 -17.99 21.65 -12.83
N ASP A 5 -17.22 22.53 -13.46
CA ASP A 5 -16.16 22.16 -14.39
C ASP A 5 -15.02 21.49 -13.61
N ILE A 6 -15.11 20.17 -13.46
CA ILE A 6 -13.97 19.31 -13.10
C ILE A 6 -13.04 19.27 -14.33
N VAL A 7 -12.33 20.38 -14.59
CA VAL A 7 -11.31 20.45 -15.64
C VAL A 7 -9.98 20.01 -15.04
N GLY A 8 -9.50 18.84 -15.48
CA GLY A 8 -8.19 18.35 -15.08
C GLY A 8 -7.64 17.15 -15.87
N LYS A 9 -8.16 16.87 -17.06
CA LYS A 9 -7.68 16.01 -18.17
C LYS A 9 -8.92 15.61 -18.97
N THR A 10 -8.82 15.51 -20.29
CA THR A 10 -9.91 14.98 -21.11
C THR A 10 -10.37 13.65 -20.50
N LYS A 11 -11.69 13.36 -20.49
CA LYS A 11 -12.23 12.06 -20.04
C LYS A 11 -11.52 10.85 -20.67
N GLU A 12 -10.83 11.09 -21.78
CA GLU A 12 -10.04 10.14 -22.56
C GLU A 12 -8.72 9.69 -21.88
N ASP A 13 -8.15 10.45 -20.93
CA ASP A 13 -6.83 10.15 -20.36
C ASP A 13 -6.84 9.31 -19.06
N ALA A 14 -8.02 9.09 -18.46
CA ALA A 14 -8.15 8.37 -17.18
C ALA A 14 -9.05 7.13 -17.34
N SER A 15 -8.56 6.12 -18.08
CA SER A 15 -9.24 4.83 -18.23
C SER A 15 -8.60 3.75 -17.36
N LEU A 16 -9.42 2.80 -16.88
CA LEU A 16 -8.92 1.63 -16.15
C LEU A 16 -8.15 0.69 -17.09
N PRO A 17 -7.14 -0.06 -16.59
CA PRO A 17 -6.38 -0.99 -17.42
C PRO A 17 -7.29 -2.05 -18.07
N LYS A 18 -7.42 -2.00 -19.39
CA LYS A 18 -8.34 -2.88 -20.15
C LYS A 18 -8.14 -4.37 -19.82
N ALA A 19 -6.90 -4.83 -19.72
CA ALA A 19 -6.59 -6.22 -19.43
C ALA A 19 -7.11 -6.67 -18.05
N THR A 20 -6.97 -5.83 -17.03
CA THR A 20 -7.48 -6.10 -15.69
C THR A 20 -9.01 -6.15 -15.69
N MET A 21 -9.65 -5.20 -16.36
CA MET A 21 -11.11 -5.16 -16.47
C MET A 21 -11.66 -6.37 -17.23
N THR A 22 -11.07 -6.74 -18.37
CA THR A 22 -11.43 -7.95 -19.11
C THR A 22 -11.28 -9.20 -18.26
N LYS A 23 -10.25 -9.28 -17.41
CA LYS A 23 -10.05 -10.41 -16.51
C LYS A 23 -11.18 -10.51 -15.48
N ILE A 24 -11.48 -9.41 -14.79
CA ILE A 24 -12.58 -9.34 -13.79
C ILE A 24 -13.92 -9.71 -14.44
N ILE A 25 -14.24 -9.13 -15.61
CA ILE A 25 -15.48 -9.41 -16.33
C ILE A 25 -15.62 -10.92 -16.63
N LYS A 26 -14.53 -11.58 -17.03
CA LYS A 26 -14.55 -13.02 -17.31
C LYS A 26 -14.68 -13.87 -16.04
N GLU A 27 -14.06 -13.46 -14.94
CA GLU A 27 -14.16 -14.17 -13.66
C GLU A 27 -15.59 -14.14 -13.09
N MET A 28 -16.37 -13.11 -13.43
CA MET A 28 -17.78 -12.98 -13.06
C MET A 28 -18.75 -13.77 -13.96
N LEU A 29 -18.26 -14.43 -15.01
CA LEU A 29 -19.07 -15.14 -16.01
C LEU A 29 -18.69 -16.62 -16.09
N PRO A 30 -19.63 -17.50 -16.51
CA PRO A 30 -19.30 -18.88 -16.80
C PRO A 30 -18.21 -19.02 -17.88
N PRO A 31 -17.37 -20.07 -17.84
CA PRO A 31 -16.22 -20.22 -18.74
C PRO A 31 -16.54 -20.15 -20.25
N ASP A 32 -17.75 -20.56 -20.62
CA ASP A 32 -18.18 -20.65 -22.03
C ASP A 32 -18.84 -19.37 -22.56
N VAL A 33 -19.02 -18.36 -21.70
CA VAL A 33 -19.66 -17.10 -22.10
C VAL A 33 -18.65 -16.16 -22.74
N ARG A 34 -18.99 -15.66 -23.93
CA ARG A 34 -18.21 -14.64 -24.63
C ARG A 34 -18.85 -13.27 -24.46
N VAL A 35 -18.04 -12.27 -24.19
CA VAL A 35 -18.45 -10.86 -24.09
C VAL A 35 -17.96 -10.11 -25.33
N ALA A 36 -18.85 -9.38 -26.00
CA ALA A 36 -18.49 -8.55 -27.13
C ALA A 36 -17.47 -7.48 -26.72
N ARG A 37 -16.64 -7.03 -27.67
CA ARG A 37 -15.62 -5.99 -27.39
C ARG A 37 -16.28 -4.68 -26.96
N ASP A 38 -17.29 -4.24 -27.69
CA ASP A 38 -18.03 -3.01 -27.39
C ASP A 38 -18.68 -3.05 -26.00
N THR A 39 -19.14 -4.22 -25.55
CA THR A 39 -19.67 -4.39 -24.18
C THR A 39 -18.56 -4.28 -23.13
N GLN A 40 -17.37 -4.80 -23.40
CA GLN A 40 -16.24 -4.64 -22.48
C GLN A 40 -15.81 -3.17 -22.39
N ASP A 41 -15.74 -2.46 -23.51
CA ASP A 41 -15.42 -1.03 -23.53
C ASP A 41 -16.49 -0.21 -22.79
N LEU A 42 -17.78 -0.51 -22.99
CA LEU A 42 -18.88 0.11 -22.25
C LEU A 42 -18.77 -0.12 -20.74
N LEU A 43 -18.46 -1.34 -20.30
CA LEU A 43 -18.29 -1.64 -18.87
C LEU A 43 -17.14 -0.84 -18.26
N ILE A 44 -16.04 -0.63 -19.00
CA ILE A 44 -14.91 0.20 -18.54
C ILE A 44 -15.36 1.65 -18.39
N GLU A 45 -16.11 2.19 -19.35
CA GLU A 45 -16.69 3.54 -19.26
C GLU A 45 -17.63 3.66 -18.05
N CYS A 46 -18.47 2.66 -17.80
CA CYS A 46 -19.34 2.62 -16.62
C CYS A 46 -18.54 2.60 -15.31
N CYS A 47 -17.40 1.89 -15.24
CA CYS A 47 -16.56 1.89 -14.04
C CYS A 47 -15.91 3.26 -13.79
N VAL A 48 -15.50 3.97 -14.84
CA VAL A 48 -14.98 5.33 -14.70
C VAL A 48 -16.08 6.27 -14.21
N GLU A 49 -17.29 6.16 -14.78
CA GLU A 49 -18.43 6.97 -14.33
C GLU A 49 -18.85 6.63 -12.90
N PHE A 50 -18.75 5.36 -12.49
CA PHE A 50 -18.99 4.95 -11.11
C PHE A 50 -18.01 5.64 -10.14
N ILE A 51 -16.72 5.71 -10.48
CA ILE A 51 -15.74 6.44 -9.67
C ILE A 51 -16.11 7.92 -9.58
N ASN A 52 -16.53 8.55 -10.69
CA ASN A 52 -16.97 9.94 -10.69
C ASN A 52 -18.22 10.16 -9.82
N LEU A 53 -19.21 9.27 -9.93
CA LEU A 53 -20.43 9.32 -9.13
C LEU A 53 -20.13 9.28 -7.64
N ILE A 54 -19.36 8.29 -7.19
CA ILE A 54 -18.97 8.17 -5.77
C ILE A 54 -18.15 9.37 -5.32
N SER A 55 -17.24 9.86 -6.16
CA SER A 55 -16.40 11.03 -5.83
C SER A 55 -17.23 12.30 -5.66
N SER A 56 -18.19 12.53 -6.56
CA SER A 56 -19.10 13.68 -6.50
C SER A 56 -19.97 13.63 -5.24
N GLU A 57 -20.60 12.48 -4.94
CA GLU A 57 -21.43 12.38 -3.73
C GLU A 57 -20.58 12.48 -2.45
N SER A 58 -19.39 11.89 -2.42
CA SER A 58 -18.46 12.01 -1.29
C SER A 58 -18.03 13.45 -1.04
N ASN A 59 -17.87 14.23 -2.12
CA ASN A 59 -17.59 15.66 -2.03
C ASN A 59 -18.79 16.45 -1.46
N GLU A 60 -20.01 16.14 -1.90
CA GLU A 60 -21.23 16.74 -1.33
C GLU A 60 -21.39 16.44 0.16
N VAL A 61 -21.15 15.19 0.58
CA VAL A 61 -21.15 14.79 2.00
C VAL A 61 -20.06 15.54 2.78
N CYS A 62 -18.85 15.63 2.23
CA CYS A 62 -17.73 16.35 2.85
C CYS A 62 -18.06 17.83 3.07
N ASN A 63 -18.63 18.49 2.06
CA ASN A 63 -19.02 19.90 2.11
C ASN A 63 -20.14 20.14 3.11
N ARG A 64 -21.11 19.23 3.20
CA ARG A 64 -22.21 19.29 4.19
C ARG A 64 -21.72 19.19 5.64
N GLU A 65 -20.55 18.58 5.85
CA GLU A 65 -19.88 18.50 7.15
C GLU A 65 -18.87 19.65 7.40
N ASP A 66 -18.88 20.70 6.56
CA ASP A 66 -17.96 21.85 6.62
C ASP A 66 -16.47 21.45 6.58
N LYS A 67 -16.16 20.33 5.92
CA LYS A 67 -14.79 19.83 5.74
C LYS A 67 -14.28 20.12 4.34
N ARG A 68 -12.97 20.33 4.24
CA ARG A 68 -12.28 20.62 2.96
C ARG A 68 -11.56 19.43 2.34
N THR A 69 -11.45 18.32 3.09
CA THR A 69 -10.74 17.11 2.67
C THR A 69 -11.70 15.93 2.78
N ILE A 70 -11.86 15.19 1.68
CA ILE A 70 -12.66 13.97 1.67
C ILE A 70 -11.96 12.92 2.52
N ALA A 71 -12.66 12.41 3.52
CA ALA A 71 -12.21 11.36 4.42
C ALA A 71 -12.94 10.04 4.09
N PRO A 72 -12.42 8.88 4.52
CA PRO A 72 -13.03 7.57 4.26
C PRO A 72 -14.50 7.49 4.70
N GLU A 73 -14.86 8.16 5.80
CA GLU A 73 -16.23 8.17 6.32
C GLU A 73 -17.21 8.88 5.38
N HIS A 74 -16.73 9.85 4.57
CA HIS A 74 -17.57 10.51 3.59
C HIS A 74 -17.90 9.57 2.42
N VAL A 75 -16.95 8.70 2.03
CA VAL A 75 -17.17 7.68 0.99
C VAL A 75 -18.17 6.64 1.47
N LEU A 76 -18.05 6.16 2.71
CA LEU A 76 -19.01 5.21 3.30
C LEU A 76 -20.43 5.79 3.35
N LYS A 77 -20.58 7.06 3.74
CA LYS A 77 -21.89 7.75 3.72
C LYS A 77 -22.42 7.96 2.31
N ALA A 78 -21.57 8.28 1.35
CA ALA A 78 -21.97 8.43 -0.04
C ALA A 78 -22.53 7.12 -0.62
N LEU A 79 -21.92 5.97 -0.28
CA LEU A 79 -22.44 4.65 -0.67
C LEU A 79 -23.85 4.42 -0.13
N GLU A 80 -24.12 4.74 1.14
CA GLU A 80 -25.47 4.64 1.73
C GLU A 80 -26.47 5.56 1.02
N VAL A 81 -26.10 6.82 0.76
CA VAL A 81 -26.98 7.80 0.09
C VAL A 81 -27.33 7.37 -1.33
N LEU A 82 -26.38 6.79 -2.06
CA LEU A 82 -26.56 6.31 -3.43
C LEU A 82 -27.26 4.95 -3.52
N GLY A 83 -27.55 4.30 -2.37
CA GLY A 83 -28.22 3.00 -2.32
C GLY A 83 -27.29 1.80 -2.46
N PHE A 84 -25.98 1.97 -2.29
CA PHE A 84 -24.96 0.92 -2.28
C PHE A 84 -24.56 0.47 -0.86
N GLY A 85 -25.49 0.52 0.09
CA GLY A 85 -25.24 0.18 1.49
C GLY A 85 -24.65 -1.23 1.69
N GLU A 86 -24.98 -2.18 0.80
CA GLU A 86 -24.43 -3.54 0.82
C GLU A 86 -22.90 -3.61 0.59
N TYR A 87 -22.28 -2.57 0.02
CA TYR A 87 -20.82 -2.52 -0.21
C TYR A 87 -20.05 -1.99 1.00
N THR A 88 -20.73 -1.40 1.98
CA THR A 88 -20.06 -0.67 3.07
C THR A 88 -19.20 -1.57 3.96
N GLU A 89 -19.63 -2.80 4.21
CA GLU A 89 -18.89 -3.76 5.03
C GLU A 89 -17.53 -4.12 4.39
N GLU A 90 -17.54 -4.50 3.11
CA GLU A 90 -16.33 -4.88 2.38
C GLU A 90 -15.38 -3.69 2.20
N VAL A 91 -15.92 -2.50 1.90
CA VAL A 91 -15.13 -1.27 1.76
C VAL A 91 -14.49 -0.88 3.09
N TYR A 92 -15.22 -1.00 4.20
CA TYR A 92 -14.68 -0.72 5.53
C TYR A 92 -13.57 -1.71 5.92
N ALA A 93 -13.75 -3.00 5.63
CA ALA A 93 -12.71 -4.00 5.86
C ALA A 93 -11.43 -3.70 5.06
N ALA A 94 -11.56 -3.31 3.78
CA ALA A 94 -10.43 -2.90 2.95
C ALA A 94 -9.71 -1.65 3.52
N TYR A 95 -10.46 -0.68 4.04
CA TYR A 95 -9.90 0.50 4.70
C TYR A 95 -9.12 0.14 5.97
N GLU A 96 -9.67 -0.73 6.83
CA GLU A 96 -8.99 -1.16 8.06
C GLU A 96 -7.69 -1.92 7.75
N GLN A 97 -7.70 -2.80 6.74
CA GLN A 97 -6.52 -3.50 6.29
C GLN A 97 -5.43 -2.52 5.81
N HIS A 98 -5.79 -1.56 4.95
CA HIS A 98 -4.86 -0.53 4.48
C HIS A 98 -4.27 0.31 5.63
N LYS A 99 -5.09 0.64 6.63
CA LYS A 99 -4.66 1.38 7.82
C LYS A 99 -3.62 0.60 8.60
N LEU A 100 -3.80 -0.72 8.77
CA LEU A 100 -2.83 -1.58 9.46
C LEU A 100 -1.49 -1.62 8.71
N GLU A 101 -1.53 -1.87 7.40
CA GLU A 101 -0.33 -1.93 6.55
C GLU A 101 0.45 -0.60 6.54
N THR A 102 -0.26 0.52 6.52
CA THR A 102 0.35 1.86 6.56
C THR A 102 0.95 2.16 7.94
N VAL A 103 0.33 1.73 9.02
CA VAL A 103 0.88 1.90 10.38
C VAL A 103 2.13 1.05 10.58
N ASP A 104 2.16 -0.18 10.07
CA ASP A 104 3.31 -1.07 10.19
C ASP A 104 4.51 -0.60 9.37
N THR A 105 4.28 -0.08 8.16
CA THR A 105 5.35 0.54 7.34
C THR A 105 5.90 1.82 8.00
N VAL A 106 5.04 2.66 8.57
CA VAL A 106 5.47 3.86 9.31
C VAL A 106 6.21 3.47 10.59
N ARG A 107 5.79 2.41 11.30
CA ARG A 107 6.50 1.88 12.48
C ARG A 107 7.84 1.26 12.10
N ALA A 108 7.92 0.51 11.00
CA ALA A 108 9.17 -0.03 10.49
C ALA A 108 10.15 1.09 10.08
N GLY A 109 9.66 2.15 9.42
CA GLY A 109 10.45 3.34 9.11
C GLY A 109 10.90 4.12 10.34
N LYS A 110 10.03 4.30 11.34
CA LYS A 110 10.37 4.95 12.61
C LYS A 110 11.32 4.10 13.47
N LEU A 111 11.14 2.78 13.49
CA LEU A 111 12.06 1.85 14.15
C LEU A 111 13.42 1.86 13.46
N SER A 112 13.47 1.89 12.12
CA SER A 112 14.73 2.06 11.37
C SER A 112 15.42 3.39 11.70
N ASN A 113 14.66 4.48 11.88
CA ASN A 113 15.21 5.78 12.26
C ASN A 113 15.65 5.84 13.74
N ASN A 114 14.99 5.09 14.63
CA ASN A 114 15.37 5.01 16.04
C ASN A 114 16.49 3.98 16.30
N ILE A 115 16.64 2.95 15.45
CA ILE A 115 17.80 2.04 15.45
C ILE A 115 19.06 2.74 14.90
N ALA A 116 18.90 3.86 14.19
CA ALA A 116 19.98 4.77 13.83
C ALA A 116 20.39 5.71 14.98
N GLU A 117 20.17 5.35 16.26
CA GLU A 117 20.95 5.89 17.39
C GLU A 117 22.36 5.28 17.40
N MET A 118 23.05 5.35 16.27
CA MET A 118 24.49 5.12 16.18
C MET A 118 25.07 6.45 15.72
N THR A 119 26.01 7.00 16.47
CA THR A 119 26.59 8.31 16.13
C THR A 119 27.18 8.25 14.72
N GLU A 120 27.25 9.39 14.03
CA GLU A 120 27.77 9.46 12.65
C GLU A 120 29.16 8.79 12.53
N GLU A 121 29.98 8.89 13.58
CA GLU A 121 31.29 8.25 13.69
C GLU A 121 31.22 6.72 13.79
N GLU A 122 30.34 6.18 14.63
CA GLU A 122 30.15 4.73 14.78
C GLU A 122 29.55 4.10 13.52
N ALA A 123 28.63 4.82 12.85
CA ALA A 123 28.04 4.40 11.56
C ALA A 123 29.09 4.30 10.45
N LEU A 124 29.98 5.30 10.35
CA LEU A 124 31.07 5.29 9.39
C LEU A 124 32.08 4.18 9.69
N ALA A 125 32.44 3.95 10.96
CA ALA A 125 33.33 2.88 11.36
C ALA A 125 32.75 1.49 11.02
N ALA A 126 31.45 1.28 11.26
CA ALA A 126 30.77 0.05 10.91
C ALA A 126 30.73 -0.17 9.38
N GLN A 127 30.39 0.87 8.60
CA GLN A 127 30.36 0.80 7.14
C GLN A 127 31.76 0.51 6.57
N GLN A 128 32.80 1.18 7.07
CA GLN A 128 34.18 0.93 6.67
C GLN A 128 34.65 -0.49 7.02
N ARG A 129 34.29 -1.00 8.20
CA ARG A 129 34.58 -2.37 8.62
C ARG A 129 33.92 -3.39 7.69
N MET A 130 32.65 -3.19 7.32
CA MET A 130 31.96 -4.06 6.38
C MET A 130 32.63 -4.07 5.00
N PHE A 131 33.06 -2.91 4.49
CA PHE A 131 33.79 -2.85 3.22
C PHE A 131 35.17 -3.50 3.31
N ALA A 132 35.89 -3.33 4.41
CA ALA A 132 37.18 -3.96 4.64
C ALA A 132 37.05 -5.49 4.72
N GLU A 133 36.04 -5.98 5.43
CA GLU A 133 35.76 -7.40 5.56
C GLU A 133 35.34 -8.03 4.21
N ALA A 134 34.48 -7.35 3.45
CA ALA A 134 34.11 -7.79 2.10
C ALA A 134 35.32 -7.85 1.16
N ARG A 135 36.20 -6.85 1.21
CA ARG A 135 37.47 -6.85 0.45
C ARG A 135 38.39 -7.99 0.89
N ALA A 136 38.49 -8.27 2.19
CA ALA A 136 39.30 -9.36 2.72
C ALA A 136 38.76 -10.74 2.27
N ARG A 137 37.43 -10.92 2.26
CA ARG A 137 36.77 -12.13 1.74
C ARG A 137 36.98 -12.30 0.24
N MET A 138 36.97 -11.21 -0.54
CA MET A 138 37.15 -11.26 -1.99
C MET A 138 38.61 -11.52 -2.40
N ASN A 139 39.57 -11.06 -1.58
CA ASN A 139 40.99 -11.36 -1.75
C ASN A 139 41.38 -12.74 -1.19
N GLY A 140 40.50 -13.41 -0.43
CA GLY A 140 40.74 -14.68 0.24
C GLY A 140 39.91 -15.83 -0.32
N VAL A 141 40.28 -16.36 -1.48
CA VAL A 141 39.95 -17.74 -1.83
C VAL A 141 40.77 -18.65 -0.91
N GLY A 142 40.14 -19.17 0.15
CA GLY A 142 40.79 -20.17 1.03
C GLY A 142 40.13 -20.40 2.40
N THR A 143 39.23 -21.39 2.44
CA THR A 143 38.91 -22.31 3.56
C THR A 143 38.13 -21.81 4.82
N VAL A 144 36.88 -22.28 4.91
CA VAL A 144 36.07 -22.84 6.04
C VAL A 144 36.33 -22.37 7.50
N PRO A 145 35.28 -22.02 8.29
CA PRO A 145 35.41 -21.34 9.59
C PRO A 145 35.54 -22.31 10.80
N PRO A 146 36.08 -21.86 11.96
CA PRO A 146 35.79 -22.52 13.23
C PRO A 146 35.16 -21.60 14.31
N LYS A 147 34.01 -22.08 14.80
CA LYS A 147 33.39 -22.04 16.15
C LYS A 147 33.55 -20.82 17.06
N GLN A 148 32.38 -20.30 17.46
CA GLN A 148 32.12 -19.47 18.64
C GLN A 148 32.66 -20.14 19.92
N GLN A 149 33.31 -19.34 20.78
CA GLN A 149 33.61 -19.66 22.19
C GLN A 149 32.90 -18.62 23.07
N ASP A 150 31.99 -19.10 23.92
CA ASP A 150 31.38 -18.33 25.02
C ASP A 150 32.37 -18.21 26.20
N PRO A 151 32.35 -17.12 26.98
CA PRO A 151 33.30 -16.88 28.06
C PRO A 151 32.97 -17.65 29.35
N GLU A 152 34.03 -18.17 29.98
CA GLU A 152 34.07 -18.89 31.25
C GLU A 152 33.57 -18.05 32.45
N THR A 153 32.85 -18.69 33.37
CA THR A 153 32.64 -18.18 34.74
C THR A 153 33.31 -19.14 35.73
N GLU A 154 34.39 -18.69 36.34
CA GLU A 154 35.14 -19.42 37.37
C GLU A 154 34.90 -18.78 38.75
N GLN A 155 34.40 -19.58 39.71
CA GLN A 155 34.55 -19.53 41.18
C GLN A 155 33.33 -20.25 41.80
N LYS A 156 33.45 -21.22 42.71
CA LYS A 156 34.42 -21.36 43.81
C LYS A 156 34.37 -22.80 44.35
N LEU A 157 35.54 -23.40 44.60
CA LEU A 157 35.71 -24.56 45.50
C LEU A 157 35.36 -24.16 46.93
N ASP A 158 34.71 -25.05 47.69
CA ASP A 158 35.30 -25.68 48.89
C ASP A 158 34.31 -26.63 49.59
N CYS A 159 34.77 -27.88 49.76
CA CYS A 159 34.25 -29.05 50.51
C CYS A 159 32.90 -29.68 50.10
#